data_AF-A0A7V6PXC4-F1
#
_entry.id   AF-A0A7V6PXC4-F1
#
_cell.length_a   1.000
_cell.length_b   1.000
_cell.length_c   1.000
_cell.angle_alpha   90.00
_cell.angle_beta   90.00
_cell.angle_gamma   90.00
#
_symmetry.space_group_name_H-M   'P 1'
#
loop_
_entity.id
_entity.type
_entity.pdbx_description
1 polymer ?
#
loop_
_entity_poly.entity_id
_entity_poly.type
_entity_poly.pdbx_seq_one_letter_code
_entity_poly.pdbx_strand_id
1 'polypeptide(L)'
;GPSISLNGAWAQNIGESAMFIEFLGDKAGIKLQYGGDFKVYTAKNGVLYEISPSFQKADMFYEEIDSFLKSAATGVKTRANIDNVLTVSLVMDALYKSAELGREVVL
;
A
#
# COMPACT_ATOMS: atom_id res chain seq x y z
N GLY A 1 -17.46 4.92 4.06
CA GLY A 1 -16.19 5.36 3.45
C GLY A 1 -15.44 4.14 2.95
N PRO A 2 -14.24 4.31 2.37
CA PRO A 2 -13.36 3.18 2.07
C PRO A 2 -12.94 2.47 3.37
N SER A 3 -12.72 1.16 3.30
CA SER A 3 -12.18 0.35 4.39
C SER A 3 -10.83 -0.22 3.98
N ILE A 4 -9.88 -0.26 4.91
CA ILE A 4 -8.56 -0.87 4.71
C ILE A 4 -8.45 -2.04 5.68
N SER A 5 -8.02 -3.19 5.18
CA SER A 5 -7.64 -4.35 6.00
C SER A 5 -6.14 -4.60 5.84
N LEU A 6 -5.45 -4.81 6.95
CA LEU A 6 -4.01 -5.06 6.98
C LEU A 6 -3.76 -6.37 7.71
N ASN A 7 -2.94 -7.24 7.14
CA ASN A 7 -2.52 -8.48 7.76
C ASN A 7 -0.99 -8.57 7.66
N GLY A 8 -0.34 -8.77 8.80
CA GLY A 8 1.10 -8.96 8.89
C GLY A 8 1.40 -10.19 9.73
N ALA A 9 2.25 -11.08 9.23
CA ALA A 9 2.65 -12.28 9.95
C ALA A 9 4.11 -12.60 9.64
N TRP A 10 4.92 -12.77 10.69
CA TRP A 10 6.30 -13.22 10.56
C TRP A 10 6.38 -14.74 10.35
N ALA A 11 5.56 -15.50 11.07
CA ALA A 11 5.50 -16.96 11.01
C ALA A 11 4.37 -17.43 10.08
N GLN A 12 4.49 -17.14 8.78
CA GLN A 12 3.44 -17.49 7.81
C GLN A 12 3.37 -19.00 7.53
N ASN A 13 4.51 -19.70 7.47
CA ASN A 13 4.62 -21.14 7.19
C ASN A 13 3.96 -21.60 5.87
N ILE A 14 3.90 -20.73 4.85
CA ILE A 14 3.21 -21.02 3.58
C ILE A 14 4.12 -21.25 2.37
N GLY A 15 5.45 -21.20 2.52
CA GLY A 15 6.40 -21.45 1.42
C GLY A 15 6.30 -20.47 0.23
N GLU A 16 5.48 -19.42 0.34
CA GLU A 16 5.19 -18.45 -0.71
C GLU A 16 5.31 -17.02 -0.19
N SER A 17 5.59 -16.08 -1.10
CA SER A 17 5.57 -14.65 -0.77
C SER A 17 4.13 -14.14 -0.73
N ALA A 18 3.67 -13.72 0.45
CA ALA A 18 2.36 -13.11 0.65
C ALA A 18 2.47 -11.61 0.94
N MET A 19 3.20 -10.89 0.08
CA MET A 19 3.31 -9.43 0.12
C MET A 19 2.61 -8.80 -1.08
N PHE A 20 1.35 -8.42 -0.89
CA PHE A 20 0.52 -7.82 -1.94
C PHE A 20 -0.39 -6.74 -1.38
N ILE A 21 -0.88 -5.88 -2.28
CA ILE A 21 -1.88 -4.85 -1.99
C ILE A 21 -3.05 -5.06 -2.95
N GLU A 22 -4.26 -5.08 -2.41
CA GLU A 22 -5.49 -5.18 -3.19
C GLU A 22 -6.32 -3.90 -3.05
N PHE A 23 -6.62 -3.28 -4.18
CA PHE A 23 -7.61 -2.21 -4.27
C PHE A 23 -8.89 -2.78 -4.83
N LEU A 24 -9.99 -2.65 -4.10
CA LEU A 24 -11.30 -3.17 -4.49
C LEU A 24 -12.23 -1.99 -4.79
N GLY A 25 -12.52 -1.79 -6.07
CA GLY A 25 -13.43 -0.75 -6.56
C GLY A 25 -14.71 -1.33 -7.15
N ASP A 26 -15.67 -0.44 -7.41
CA ASP A 26 -16.96 -0.75 -8.03
C ASP A 26 -16.83 -1.16 -9.51
N LYS A 27 -15.87 -0.57 -10.23
CA LYS A 27 -15.64 -0.81 -11.68
C LYS A 27 -14.48 -1.76 -11.96
N ALA A 28 -13.49 -1.79 -11.07
CA ALA A 28 -12.30 -2.61 -11.22
C ALA A 28 -11.63 -2.84 -9.87
N GLY A 29 -10.89 -3.93 -9.78
CA GLY A 29 -9.93 -4.20 -8.71
C GLY A 29 -8.50 -4.24 -9.24
N ILE A 30 -7.53 -3.95 -8.38
CA ILE A 30 -6.10 -4.06 -8.68
C ILE A 30 -5.45 -4.97 -7.63
N LYS A 31 -4.67 -5.94 -8.08
CA LYS A 31 -3.77 -6.71 -7.22
C LYS A 31 -2.33 -6.40 -7.57
N LEU A 32 -1.65 -5.68 -6.68
CA LEU A 32 -0.24 -5.32 -6.78
C LEU A 32 0.60 -6.32 -5.99
N GLN A 33 1.59 -6.93 -6.62
CA GLN A 33 2.64 -7.67 -5.91
C GLN A 33 3.70 -6.66 -5.45
N TYR A 34 4.11 -6.72 -4.17
CA TYR A 34 5.07 -5.76 -3.63
C TYR A 34 6.40 -5.82 -4.39
N GLY A 35 6.87 -4.66 -4.88
CA GLY A 35 8.05 -4.57 -5.73
C GLY A 35 7.92 -5.20 -7.12
N GLY A 36 6.74 -5.70 -7.47
CA GLY A 36 6.47 -6.44 -8.70
C GLY A 36 5.58 -5.67 -9.68
N ASP A 37 4.81 -6.43 -10.47
CA ASP A 37 3.75 -5.92 -11.33
C ASP A 37 2.39 -5.95 -10.62
N PHE A 38 1.39 -5.34 -11.25
CA PHE A 38 0.01 -5.44 -10.81
C PHE A 38 -0.89 -5.98 -11.91
N LYS A 39 -1.98 -6.63 -11.50
CA LYS A 39 -3.06 -7.07 -12.38
C LYS A 39 -4.29 -6.21 -12.13
N VAL A 40 -5.00 -5.87 -13.21
CA VAL A 40 -6.30 -5.20 -13.15
C VAL A 40 -7.39 -6.22 -13.48
N TYR A 41 -8.40 -6.30 -12.62
CA TYR A 41 -9.57 -7.13 -12.79
C TYR A 41 -10.78 -6.23 -13.02
N THR A 42 -11.50 -6.42 -14.12
CA THR A 42 -12.71 -5.63 -14.43
C THR A 42 -13.73 -6.50 -15.15
N ALA A 43 -15.00 -6.09 -15.15
CA ALA A 43 -16.06 -6.78 -15.87
C ALA A 43 -16.66 -5.87 -16.94
N LYS A 44 -16.82 -6.40 -18.15
CA LYS A 44 -17.50 -5.71 -19.25
C LYS A 44 -18.39 -6.70 -20.00
N ASN A 45 -19.63 -6.31 -20.25
CA ASN A 45 -20.61 -7.12 -20.97
C ASN A 45 -20.78 -8.55 -20.40
N GLY A 46 -20.78 -8.69 -19.06
CA GLY A 46 -20.92 -9.98 -18.39
C GLY A 46 -19.68 -10.88 -18.40
N VAL A 47 -18.55 -10.38 -18.90
CA VAL A 47 -17.29 -11.13 -18.99
C VAL A 47 -16.23 -10.51 -18.07
N LEU A 48 -15.51 -11.36 -17.33
CA LEU A 48 -14.38 -10.97 -16.50
C LEU A 48 -13.12 -10.80 -17.37
N TYR A 49 -12.43 -9.68 -17.21
CA TYR A 49 -11.16 -9.37 -17.85
C TYR A 49 -10.05 -9.32 -16.81
N GLU A 50 -8.93 -9.97 -17.12
CA GLU A 50 -7.65 -9.79 -16.46
C GLU A 50 -6.72 -9.02 -17.40
N ILE A 51 -6.17 -7.91 -16.91
CA ILE A 51 -5.22 -7.08 -17.65
C ILE A 51 -3.90 -7.08 -16.88
N SER A 52 -2.81 -7.45 -17.55
CA SER A 52 -1.45 -7.39 -17.02
C SER A 52 -0.66 -6.32 -17.79
N PRO A 53 -0.64 -5.07 -17.30
CA PRO A 53 0.08 -3.99 -17.97
C PRO A 53 1.60 -4.26 -18.00
N SER A 54 2.25 -3.83 -19.08
CA SER A 54 3.70 -3.83 -19.19
C SER A 54 4.18 -2.39 -19.34
N PHE A 55 5.12 -1.98 -18.50
CA PHE A 55 5.67 -0.63 -18.48
C PHE A 55 7.10 -0.67 -17.95
N GLN A 56 7.89 0.35 -18.26
CA GLN A 56 9.22 0.50 -17.69
C GLN A 56 9.10 0.92 -16.22
N LYS A 57 9.74 0.15 -15.34
CA LYS A 57 9.80 0.44 -13.91
C LYS A 57 11.07 1.24 -13.65
N ALA A 58 10.93 2.32 -12.88
CA ALA A 58 12.09 2.98 -12.29
C ALA A 58 12.60 2.15 -11.10
N ASP A 59 13.88 2.28 -10.79
CA ASP A 59 14.45 1.72 -9.56
C ASP A 59 13.87 2.49 -8.36
N MET A 60 13.11 1.80 -7.52
CA MET A 60 12.40 2.45 -6.41
C MET A 60 13.36 3.09 -5.39
N PHE A 61 14.54 2.49 -5.18
CA PHE A 61 15.51 2.99 -4.21
C PHE A 61 16.20 4.23 -4.76
N TYR A 62 16.53 4.22 -6.05
CA TYR A 62 17.09 5.40 -6.71
C TYR A 62 16.10 6.57 -6.68
N GLU A 63 14.83 6.33 -7.01
CA GLU A 63 13.78 7.36 -6.98
C GLU A 63 13.58 7.93 -5.57
N GLU A 64 13.63 7.10 -4.54
CA GLU A 64 13.52 7.55 -3.15
C GLU A 64 14.70 8.43 -2.74
N ILE A 65 15.93 8.02 -3.07
CA ILE A 65 17.15 8.79 -2.80
C ILE A 65 17.15 10.12 -3.55
N ASP A 66 16.83 10.11 -4.85
CA ASP A 66 16.76 11.31 -5.68
C ASP A 66 15.67 12.28 -5.18
N SER A 67 14.50 11.76 -4.80
CA SER A 67 13.42 12.55 -4.18
C SER A 67 13.87 13.22 -2.89
N PHE A 68 14.61 12.50 -2.04
CA PHE A 68 15.18 13.04 -0.81
C PHE A 68 16.19 14.16 -1.09
N LEU A 69 17.14 13.95 -2.01
CA LEU A 69 18.15 14.96 -2.37
C LEU A 69 17.52 16.24 -2.93
N LYS A 70 16.51 16.10 -3.81
CA LYS A 70 15.77 17.24 -4.36
C LYS A 70 15.02 18.01 -3.28
N SER A 71 14.39 17.30 -2.34
CA SER A 71 13.70 17.92 -1.21
C SER A 71 14.64 18.70 -0.30
N ALA A 72 15.80 18.12 0.03
CA ALA A 72 16.82 18.79 0.82
C ALA A 72 17.36 20.07 0.14
N ALA A 73 17.56 20.04 -1.18
CA ALA A 73 18.07 21.19 -1.92
C ALA A 73 17.03 22.31 -2.12
N THR A 74 15.75 21.95 -2.32
CA THR A 74 14.70 22.91 -2.70
C THR A 74 13.79 23.32 -1.55
N GLY A 75 13.80 22.57 -0.45
CA GLY A 75 12.84 22.71 0.66
C GLY A 75 11.44 22.19 0.34
N VAL A 76 11.19 21.64 -0.84
CA VAL A 76 9.88 21.07 -1.23
C VAL A 76 9.67 19.74 -0.51
N LYS A 77 8.55 19.60 0.22
CA LYS A 77 8.25 18.38 1.00
C LYS A 77 7.94 17.19 0.09
N THR A 78 8.56 16.05 0.36
CA THR A 78 8.23 14.79 -0.33
C THR A 78 7.02 14.10 0.31
N ARG A 79 6.55 13.02 -0.32
CA ARG A 79 5.51 12.14 0.25
C ARG A 79 5.93 11.52 1.59
N ALA A 80 7.23 11.29 1.78
CA ALA A 80 7.81 10.74 3.01
C ALA A 80 8.08 11.80 4.10
N ASN A 81 7.63 13.05 3.91
CA ASN A 81 7.82 14.09 4.92
C ASN A 81 7.10 13.75 6.24
N ILE A 82 7.68 14.16 7.37
CA ILE A 82 7.22 13.86 8.73
C ILE A 82 5.74 14.23 8.97
N ASP A 83 5.25 15.29 8.32
CA ASP A 83 3.85 15.71 8.43
C ASP A 83 2.87 14.59 8.06
N ASN A 84 3.21 13.76 7.06
CA ASN A 84 2.39 12.64 6.62
C ASN A 84 2.56 11.42 7.53
N VAL A 85 3.76 11.25 8.10
CA VAL A 85 4.12 10.08 8.93
C VAL A 85 3.39 10.10 10.26
N LEU A 86 3.17 11.28 10.86
CA LEU A 86 2.46 11.40 12.15
C LEU A 86 1.09 10.72 12.13
N THR A 87 0.33 10.87 11.04
CA THR A 87 -0.99 10.24 10.89
C THR A 87 -0.87 8.71 10.88
N VAL A 88 0.13 8.17 10.18
CA VAL A 88 0.39 6.73 10.14
C VAL A 88 0.82 6.21 11.51
N SER A 89 1.66 6.95 12.23
CA SER A 89 2.08 6.59 13.59
C SER A 89 0.90 6.53 14.57
N LEU A 90 -0.07 7.45 14.47
CA LEU A 90 -1.29 7.41 15.29
C LEU A 90 -2.15 6.18 14.99
N VAL A 91 -2.26 5.78 13.72
CA VAL A 91 -2.95 4.53 13.34
C VAL A 91 -2.26 3.32 13.97
N MET A 92 -0.92 3.26 13.95
CA MET A 92 -0.17 2.17 14.57
C MET A 92 -0.40 2.10 16.08
N ASP A 93 -0.37 3.24 16.78
CA ASP A 93 -0.66 3.31 18.22
C ASP A 93 -2.08 2.81 18.54
N ALA A 94 -3.07 3.24 17.74
CA ALA A 94 -4.44 2.78 17.89
C ALA A 94 -4.62 1.28 17.64
N LEU A 95 -3.84 0.65 16.73
CA LEU A 95 -3.85 -0.79 16.54
C LEU A 95 -3.36 -1.54 17.80
N TYR A 96 -2.27 -1.08 18.42
CA TYR A 96 -1.79 -1.66 19.69
C TYR A 96 -2.80 -1.49 20.82
N LYS A 97 -3.37 -0.29 20.96
CA LYS A 97 -4.41 0.00 21.95
C LYS A 97 -5.68 -0.83 21.74
N SER A 98 -6.09 -1.02 20.49
CA SER A 98 -7.23 -1.87 20.12
C SER A 98 -6.99 -3.33 20.53
N ALA A 99 -5.78 -3.83 20.31
CA ALA A 99 -5.39 -5.18 20.72
C ALA A 99 -5.42 -5.35 22.25
N GLU A 100 -4.97 -4.36 23.01
CA GLU A 100 -5.02 -4.38 24.48
C GLU A 100 -6.46 -4.31 25.02
N LEU A 101 -7.31 -3.47 24.43
CA LEU A 101 -8.69 -3.26 24.88
C LEU A 101 -9.68 -4.31 24.36
N GLY A 102 -9.32 -5.06 23.32
CA GLY A 102 -10.21 -6.02 22.65
C GLY A 102 -11.41 -5.38 21.96
N ARG A 103 -11.30 -4.11 21.55
CA ARG A 103 -12.40 -3.35 20.90
C ARG A 103 -11.86 -2.26 19.99
N GLU A 104 -12.73 -1.77 19.11
CA GLU A 104 -12.43 -0.65 18.21
C GLU A 104 -11.99 0.63 18.95
N VAL A 105 -11.01 1.32 18.37
CA VAL A 105 -10.47 2.60 18.84
C VAL A 105 -10.75 3.65 17.77
N VAL A 106 -11.41 4.74 18.17
CA VAL A 106 -11.69 5.89 17.29
C VAL A 106 -10.49 6.85 17.33
N LEU A 107 -10.06 7.29 16.14
CA LEU A 107 -8.98 8.26 15.93
C LEU A 107 -9.53 9.70 15.78
#